data_AF-A0A7C2K4U4-F1
#
_entry.id   AF-A0A7C2K4U4-F1
#
_cell.length_a   1.000
_cell.length_b   1.000
_cell.length_c   1.000
_cell.angle_alpha   90.00
_cell.angle_beta   90.00
_cell.angle_gamma   90.00
#
_symmetry.space_group_name_H-M   'P 1'
#
loop_
_entity.id
_entity.type
_entity.pdbx_description
1 polymer ?
#
loop_
_entity_poly.entity_id
_entity_poly.type
_entity_poly.pdbx_seq_one_letter_code
_entity_poly.pdbx_strand_id
1 'polypeptide(L)'
;MKLLLDTTYFLPVIGISVKNLPKDAPTKLMRKELQIFISDITIFELAAKSAKYAASGLIPPERISKGIRALIYNETIKILPIHESTILHTAF
;
A
#
# COMPACT_ATOMS: atom_id res chain seq x y z
N MET A 1 -11.86 10.69 11.55
CA MET A 1 -12.20 9.24 11.52
C MET A 1 -11.00 8.46 11.02
N LYS A 2 -10.74 7.25 11.52
CA LYS A 2 -9.60 6.40 11.11
C LYS A 2 -10.07 5.38 10.07
N LEU A 3 -9.28 5.18 9.01
CA LEU A 3 -9.60 4.24 7.95
C LEU A 3 -8.42 3.31 7.71
N LEU A 4 -8.61 2.01 7.92
CA LEU A 4 -7.65 0.98 7.55
C LEU A 4 -7.92 0.54 6.11
N LEU A 5 -6.93 0.68 5.24
CA LEU A 5 -7.04 0.30 3.83
C LEU A 5 -6.20 -0.94 3.54
N ASP A 6 -6.74 -1.84 2.73
CA ASP A 6 -6.05 -3.02 2.21
C ASP A 6 -5.25 -2.70 0.93
N THR A 7 -4.53 -3.70 0.43
CA THR A 7 -3.70 -3.61 -0.78
C THR A 7 -4.46 -3.17 -2.03
N THR A 8 -5.76 -3.48 -2.15
CA THR A 8 -6.57 -3.17 -3.32
C THR A 8 -6.60 -1.68 -3.61
N TYR A 9 -6.68 -0.85 -2.56
CA TYR A 9 -6.72 0.60 -2.69
C TYR A 9 -5.42 1.21 -3.22
N PHE A 10 -4.30 0.48 -3.15
CA PHE A 10 -2.97 0.96 -3.54
C PHE A 10 -2.45 0.36 -4.84
N LEU A 11 -3.13 -0.64 -5.41
CA LEU A 11 -2.82 -1.15 -6.76
C LEU A 11 -2.72 -0.04 -7.83
N PRO A 12 -3.54 1.02 -7.83
CA PRO A 12 -3.39 2.12 -8.79
C PRO A 12 -2.06 2.86 -8.71
N VAL A 13 -1.45 2.93 -7.52
CA VAL A 13 -0.18 3.63 -7.28
C VAL A 13 0.97 3.00 -8.08
N ILE A 14 0.92 1.69 -8.31
CA ILE A 14 1.89 0.94 -9.12
C ILE A 14 1.45 0.79 -10.59
N GLY A 15 0.31 1.36 -10.99
CA GLY A 15 -0.21 1.30 -12.35
C GLY A 15 -1.22 0.20 -12.63
N ILE A 16 -1.74 -0.49 -11.62
CA ILE A 16 -2.79 -1.50 -11.78
C ILE A 16 -4.15 -0.87 -11.44
N SER A 17 -5.02 -0.74 -12.43
CA SER A 17 -6.39 -0.25 -12.20
C SER A 17 -7.28 -1.34 -11.61
N VAL A 18 -8.17 -0.95 -10.69
CA VAL A 18 -9.21 -1.83 -10.14
C VAL A 18 -10.57 -1.37 -10.64
N LYS A 19 -11.40 -2.31 -11.11
CA LYS A 19 -12.75 -2.00 -11.62
C LYS A 19 -13.56 -1.29 -10.53
N ASN A 20 -14.23 -0.20 -10.91
CA ASN A 20 -15.07 0.63 -10.02
C ASN A 20 -14.32 1.37 -8.90
N LEU A 21 -12.98 1.32 -8.85
CA LEU A 21 -12.19 2.08 -7.90
C LEU A 21 -11.54 3.28 -8.61
N PRO A 22 -11.77 4.52 -8.15
CA PRO A 22 -11.04 5.67 -8.66
C PRO A 22 -9.53 5.51 -8.44
N LYS A 23 -8.73 5.82 -9.46
CA LYS A 23 -7.26 5.70 -9.39
C LYS A 23 -6.64 6.58 -8.30
N ASP A 24 -7.34 7.64 -7.92
CA ASP A 24 -6.96 8.61 -6.90
C ASP A 24 -7.73 8.41 -5.58
N ALA A 25 -8.36 7.25 -5.37
CA ALA A 25 -9.17 6.97 -4.18
C ALA A 25 -8.41 7.23 -2.86
N PRO A 26 -7.17 6.72 -2.64
CA PRO A 26 -6.43 7.05 -1.41
C PRO A 26 -6.22 8.55 -1.22
N THR A 27 -5.82 9.26 -2.29
CA THR A 27 -5.60 10.71 -2.26
C THR A 27 -6.90 11.47 -1.94
N LYS A 28 -8.03 11.06 -2.51
CA LYS A 28 -9.35 11.63 -2.22
C LYS A 28 -9.76 11.42 -0.78
N LEU A 29 -9.45 10.25 -0.20
CA LEU A 29 -9.75 9.95 1.20
C LEU A 29 -8.88 10.80 2.14
N MET A 30 -7.59 10.98 1.83
CA MET A 30 -6.69 11.86 2.59
C MET A 30 -7.17 13.31 2.61
N ARG A 31 -7.68 13.83 1.47
CA ARG A 31 -8.23 15.19 1.36
C ARG A 31 -9.48 15.43 2.22
N LYS A 32 -10.15 14.37 2.67
CA LYS A 32 -11.32 14.45 3.56
C LYS A 32 -10.95 14.44 5.04
N GLU A 33 -9.69 14.73 5.39
CA GLU A 33 -9.17 14.69 6.76
C GLU A 33 -9.35 13.32 7.45
N LEU A 34 -9.43 12.26 6.65
CA LEU A 34 -9.44 10.89 7.15
C LEU A 34 -8.00 10.45 7.39
N GLN A 35 -7.74 9.90 8.58
CA GLN A 35 -6.44 9.33 8.89
C GLN A 35 -6.35 7.93 8.29
N ILE A 36 -5.47 7.76 7.31
CA ILE A 36 -5.27 6.49 6.62
C ILE A 36 -4.26 5.65 7.39
N PHE A 37 -4.62 4.39 7.60
CA PHE A 37 -3.75 3.36 8.13
C PHE A 37 -3.60 2.24 7.10
N ILE A 38 -2.41 1.64 7.07
CA ILE A 38 -2.16 0.39 6.35
C ILE A 38 -1.37 -0.55 7.26
N SER A 39 -1.47 -1.86 7.02
CA SER A 39 -0.52 -2.79 7.60
C SER A 39 0.75 -2.82 6.76
N ASP A 40 1.91 -3.04 7.38
CA ASP A 40 3.17 -3.36 6.69
C ASP A 40 3.04 -4.53 5.69
N ILE A 41 2.17 -5.52 5.94
CA ILE A 41 1.89 -6.60 4.97
C ILE A 41 1.36 -6.06 3.64
N THR A 42 0.64 -4.93 3.65
CA THR A 42 0.12 -4.28 2.45
C THR A 42 1.26 -3.91 1.50
N ILE A 43 2.41 -3.47 2.02
CA ILE A 43 3.59 -3.15 1.22
C ILE A 43 4.16 -4.41 0.56
N PHE A 44 4.26 -5.50 1.34
CA PHE A 44 4.74 -6.78 0.85
C PHE A 44 3.83 -7.36 -0.25
N GLU A 45 2.51 -7.36 -0.02
CA GLU A 45 1.53 -7.82 -1.01
C GLU A 45 1.56 -6.97 -2.29
N LEU A 46 1.68 -5.65 -2.15
CA LEU A 46 1.77 -4.73 -3.27
C LEU A 46 3.01 -5.05 -4.12
N ALA A 47 4.16 -5.23 -3.47
CA ALA A 47 5.40 -5.64 -4.12
C ALA A 47 5.25 -7.00 -4.83
N ALA A 48 4.74 -8.02 -4.14
CA ALA A 48 4.58 -9.37 -4.68
C ALA A 48 3.62 -9.41 -5.89
N LYS A 49 2.48 -8.71 -5.81
CA LYS A 49 1.55 -8.60 -6.95
C LYS A 49 2.20 -7.88 -8.12
N SER A 50 2.87 -6.75 -7.86
CA SER A 50 3.52 -5.95 -8.89
C SER A 50 4.65 -6.67 -9.62
N ALA A 51 5.41 -7.52 -8.92
CA ALA A 51 6.51 -8.29 -9.48
C ALA A 51 6.03 -9.24 -10.60
N LYS A 52 4.81 -9.78 -10.49
CA LYS A 52 4.21 -10.62 -11.55
C LYS A 52 3.98 -9.84 -12.84
N TYR A 53 3.58 -8.57 -12.74
CA TYR A 53 3.39 -7.69 -13.90
C TYR A 53 4.72 -7.17 -14.47
N ALA A 54 5.72 -6.98 -13.62
CA ALA A 54 7.08 -6.68 -14.06
C ALA A 54 7.67 -7.84 -14.85
N ALA A 55 7.55 -9.06 -14.33
CA ALA A 55 8.05 -10.27 -14.96
C ALA A 55 7.40 -10.54 -16.33
N SER A 56 6.14 -10.14 -16.52
CA SER A 56 5.45 -10.23 -17.80
C SER A 56 5.67 -9.03 -18.74
N GLY A 57 6.49 -8.05 -18.34
CA GLY A 57 6.77 -6.85 -19.14
C GLY A 57 5.60 -5.86 -19.25
N LEU A 58 4.52 -6.07 -18.50
CA LEU A 58 3.32 -5.22 -18.56
C LEU A 58 3.51 -3.88 -17.82
N ILE A 59 4.34 -3.88 -16.77
CA ILE A 59 4.60 -2.68 -15.97
C ILE A 59 6.11 -2.53 -15.75
N PRO A 60 6.71 -1.38 -16.09
CA PRO A 60 8.12 -1.14 -15.83
C PRO A 60 8.46 -1.24 -14.34
N PRO A 61 9.54 -1.95 -13.94
CA PRO A 61 10.00 -2.03 -12.56
C PRO A 61 10.20 -0.65 -11.89
N GLU A 62 10.62 0.35 -12.67
CA GLU A 62 10.85 1.71 -12.20
C GLU A 62 9.54 2.35 -11.72
N ARG A 63 8.44 2.12 -12.44
CA ARG A 63 7.10 2.60 -12.06
C ARG A 63 6.65 1.98 -10.75
N ILE A 64 6.86 0.67 -10.59
CA ILE A 64 6.53 -0.06 -9.36
C ILE A 64 7.32 0.50 -8.19
N SER A 65 8.65 0.62 -8.34
CA SER A 65 9.52 1.11 -7.28
C SER A 65 9.17 2.55 -6.87
N LYS A 66 8.82 3.41 -7.84
CA LYS A 66 8.37 4.79 -7.58
C LYS A 66 7.05 4.81 -6.82
N GLY A 67 6.09 3.96 -7.21
CA GLY A 67 4.80 3.86 -6.54
C GLY A 67 4.91 3.38 -5.09
N ILE A 68 5.70 2.32 -4.85
CA ILE A 68 5.91 1.79 -3.51
C ILE A 68 6.64 2.82 -2.63
N ARG A 69 7.68 3.49 -3.13
CA ARG A 69 8.36 4.58 -2.39
C ARG A 69 7.39 5.70 -2.05
N ALA A 70 6.55 6.12 -2.99
CA ALA A 70 5.55 7.16 -2.76
C ALA A 70 4.53 6.76 -1.68
N LEU A 71 4.27 5.47 -1.48
CA LEU A 71 3.40 4.97 -0.41
C LEU A 71 4.12 4.97 0.96
N ILE A 72 5.35 4.44 1.00
CA ILE A 72 6.14 4.30 2.24
C ILE A 72 6.50 5.67 2.84
N TYR A 73 6.88 6.63 1.99
CA TYR A 73 7.30 7.96 2.43
C TYR A 73 6.15 8.97 2.50
N ASN A 74 4.89 8.53 2.43
CA ASN A 74 3.75 9.41 2.57
C ASN A 74 3.40 9.63 4.04
N GLU A 75 3.71 10.81 4.56
CA GLU A 75 3.46 11.20 5.95
C GLU A 75 1.97 11.17 6.36
N THR A 76 1.05 11.21 5.40
CA THR A 76 -0.40 11.13 5.66
C THR A 76 -0.91 9.71 5.89
N ILE A 77 -0.05 8.70 5.67
CA ILE A 77 -0.36 7.28 5.85
C ILE A 77 0.41 6.76 7.07
N LYS A 78 -0.32 6.15 8.01
CA LYS A 78 0.30 5.44 9.13
C LYS A 78 0.43 3.95 8.82
N ILE A 79 1.66 3.45 8.84
CA ILE A 79 1.95 2.03 8.69
C ILE A 79 1.92 1.37 10.06
N LEU A 80 1.11 0.32 10.21
CA LEU A 80 1.00 -0.49 11.41
C LEU A 80 1.77 -1.79 11.21
N PRO A 81 2.59 -2.22 12.19
CA PRO A 81 3.26 -3.51 12.11
C PRO A 81 2.25 -4.67 12.16
N ILE A 82 2.52 -5.77 11.44
CA ILE A 82 1.74 -7.03 11.53
C ILE A 82 1.93 -7.74 12.85
N HIS A 83 3.00 -7.39 13.56
CA HIS A 83 3.40 -8.02 14.78
C HIS A 83 3.11 -7.11 15.96
N GLU A 84 2.79 -7.73 17.08
CA GLU A 84 2.81 -7.06 18.36
C GLU A 84 4.14 -7.44 19.04
N SER A 85 4.93 -6.42 19.38
CA SER A 85 6.31 -6.61 19.85
C SER A 85 6.36 -7.35 21.20
N THR A 86 5.44 -7.05 22.11
CA THR A 86 5.30 -7.75 23.40
C THR A 86 5.09 -9.25 23.21
N ILE A 87 4.24 -9.68 22.27
CA ILE A 87 4.01 -11.08 21.94
C ILE A 87 5.28 -11.72 21.37
N LEU A 88 5.98 -11.03 20.46
CA LEU A 88 7.26 -11.54 19.91
C LEU A 88 8.31 -11.74 21.02
N HIS A 89 8.39 -10.83 21.98
CA HIS A 89 9.33 -10.92 23.10
C HIS A 89 8.94 -11.98 24.14
N THR A 90 7.71 -12.50 24.14
CA THR A 90 7.33 -13.64 24.99
C THR A 90 7.62 -15.00 24.36
N ALA A 91 7.93 -15.04 23.05
CA ALA A 91 8.17 -16.27 22.32
C ALA A 91 9.63 -16.78 22.44
N PHE A 92 10.53 -16.02 23.06
CA PHE A 92 11.93 -16.38 23.33
C PHE A 92 12.40 -15.87 24.69
#